data_AF-A0A0S4VC42-F1
#
_entry.id   AF-A0A0S4VC42-F1
#
_cell.length_a   1.000
_cell.length_b   1.000
_cell.length_c   1.000
_cell.angle_alpha   90.00
_cell.angle_beta   90.00
_cell.angle_gamma   90.00
#
_symmetry.space_group_name_H-M   'P 1'
#
loop_
_entity.id
_entity.type
_entity.pdbx_description
1 polymer ?
#
loop_
_entity_poly.entity_id
_entity_poly.type
_entity_poly.pdbx_seq_one_letter_code
_entity_poly.pdbx_strand_id
1 'polypeptide(L)'
;MAGGKATLIATGAKDANGNPVAGTGNLTIAGSGVSAKDVVLGAANAVNLVASQDTDKTRSENSSSSASVGICLLYTSPSPRDATLSRMPSSA
;
A
#
# COMPACT_ATOMS: atom_id res chain seq x y z
N MET A 1 9.49 18.32 -13.38
CA MET A 1 8.69 17.20 -13.94
C MET A 1 7.23 17.55 -13.76
N ALA A 2 6.51 17.84 -14.86
CA ALA A 2 5.11 18.24 -14.80
C ALA A 2 4.22 17.03 -14.50
N GLY A 3 3.98 16.77 -13.21
CA GLY A 3 2.96 15.82 -12.79
C GLY A 3 1.76 16.60 -12.25
N GLY A 4 0.82 16.95 -13.12
CA GLY A 4 -0.46 17.51 -12.68
C GLY A 4 -1.35 16.45 -12.02
N LYS A 5 -2.39 16.90 -11.32
CA LYS A 5 -3.48 16.07 -10.82
C LYS A 5 -4.45 15.73 -11.96
N ALA A 6 -4.84 14.47 -12.08
CA ALA A 6 -5.87 14.00 -13.00
C ALA A 6 -7.16 13.69 -12.23
N THR A 7 -8.29 14.22 -12.69
CA THR A 7 -9.59 14.02 -12.04
C THR A 7 -10.63 13.65 -13.08
N LEU A 8 -11.22 12.45 -12.95
CA LEU A 8 -12.29 11.97 -13.80
C LEU A 8 -13.52 11.67 -12.94
N ILE A 9 -14.65 12.28 -13.28
CA ILE A 9 -15.92 12.13 -12.56
C ILE A 9 -17.01 11.71 -13.54
N ALA A 10 -17.57 10.52 -13.35
CA ALA A 10 -18.73 10.04 -14.10
C ALA A 10 -20.01 10.21 -13.26
N THR A 11 -20.82 11.24 -13.55
CA THR A 11 -21.96 11.63 -12.69
C THR A 11 -23.24 10.84 -12.93
N GLY A 12 -23.33 10.12 -14.05
CA GLY A 12 -24.55 9.42 -14.47
C GLY A 12 -25.62 10.36 -15.03
N ALA A 13 -26.66 9.76 -15.58
CA ALA A 13 -27.81 10.46 -16.13
C ALA A 13 -28.83 10.75 -15.02
N LYS A 14 -29.64 11.78 -15.25
CA LYS A 14 -30.80 12.12 -14.44
C LYS A 14 -32.06 11.98 -15.30
N ASP A 15 -33.16 11.54 -14.69
CA ASP A 15 -34.46 11.54 -15.34
C ASP A 15 -35.05 12.97 -15.40
N ALA A 16 -36.26 13.09 -15.97
CA ALA A 16 -36.95 14.38 -16.07
C ALA A 16 -37.27 15.03 -14.70
N ASN A 17 -37.24 14.24 -13.62
CA ASN A 17 -37.48 14.69 -12.24
C ASN A 17 -36.16 15.01 -11.50
N GLY A 18 -35.01 14.86 -12.18
CA GLY A 18 -33.68 15.08 -11.61
C GLY A 18 -33.15 13.91 -10.77
N ASN A 19 -33.85 12.77 -10.73
CA ASN A 19 -33.44 11.57 -10.00
C ASN A 19 -32.36 10.81 -10.78
N PRO A 20 -31.35 10.24 -10.09
CA PRO A 20 -30.29 9.49 -10.75
C PRO A 20 -30.86 8.24 -11.43
N VAL A 21 -30.47 8.02 -12.68
CA VAL A 21 -30.85 6.83 -13.44
C VAL A 21 -29.91 5.67 -13.05
N ALA A 22 -30.49 4.58 -12.55
CA ALA A 22 -29.74 3.40 -12.14
C ALA A 22 -28.91 2.82 -13.29
N GLY A 23 -27.70 2.34 -12.97
CA GLY A 23 -26.77 1.75 -13.94
C GLY A 23 -26.03 2.75 -14.83
N THR A 24 -26.24 4.06 -14.64
CA THR A 24 -25.51 5.10 -15.37
C THR A 24 -24.37 5.70 -14.53
N GLY A 25 -23.40 6.34 -15.18
CA GLY A 25 -22.30 7.00 -14.48
C GLY A 25 -21.18 6.05 -14.07
N ASN A 26 -20.92 5.04 -14.90
CA ASN A 26 -19.75 4.18 -14.76
C ASN A 26 -18.52 4.88 -15.34
N LEU A 27 -17.38 4.73 -14.67
CA LEU A 27 -16.07 5.09 -15.22
C LEU A 27 -15.31 3.81 -15.52
N THR A 28 -15.08 3.51 -16.81
CA THR A 28 -14.34 2.32 -17.23
C THR A 28 -13.03 2.73 -17.90
N ILE A 29 -11.92 2.22 -17.37
CA ILE A 29 -10.58 2.38 -17.93
C ILE A 29 -10.15 0.99 -18.38
N ALA A 30 -10.10 0.77 -19.69
CA ALA A 30 -9.78 -0.54 -20.27
C ALA A 30 -8.51 -0.45 -21.11
N GLY A 31 -7.55 -1.33 -20.84
CA GLY A 31 -6.29 -1.43 -21.60
C GLY A 31 -5.49 -0.13 -21.71
N SER A 32 -5.73 0.83 -20.82
CA SER A 32 -5.18 2.20 -20.88
C SER A 32 -4.31 2.47 -19.65
N GLY A 33 -3.20 3.18 -19.85
CA GLY A 33 -2.37 3.69 -18.75
C GLY A 33 -2.84 5.05 -18.26
N VAL A 34 -2.93 5.24 -16.94
CA VAL A 34 -3.26 6.52 -16.31
C VAL A 34 -2.03 7.06 -15.59
N SER A 35 -1.44 8.14 -16.10
CA SER A 35 -0.22 8.74 -15.56
C SER A 35 -0.49 10.16 -15.06
N ALA A 36 -0.39 10.35 -13.75
CA ALA A 36 -0.49 11.66 -13.09
C ALA A 36 0.27 11.62 -11.75
N LYS A 37 0.53 12.78 -11.12
CA LYS A 37 1.08 12.80 -9.75
C LYS A 37 0.04 12.33 -8.75
N ASP A 38 -1.18 12.81 -8.93
CA ASP A 38 -2.37 12.48 -8.16
C ASP A 38 -3.49 12.09 -9.13
N VAL A 39 -4.19 11.00 -8.85
CA VAL A 39 -5.33 10.53 -9.66
C VAL A 39 -6.56 10.42 -8.77
N VAL A 40 -7.63 11.10 -9.16
CA VAL A 40 -8.95 11.00 -8.52
C VAL A 40 -9.95 10.45 -9.52
N LEU A 41 -10.57 9.31 -9.19
CA LEU A 41 -11.59 8.64 -9.99
C LEU A 41 -12.89 8.59 -9.20
N GLY A 42 -13.89 9.36 -9.64
CA GLY A 42 -15.24 9.35 -9.08
C GLY A 42 -16.23 8.78 -10.08
N ALA A 43 -17.12 7.91 -9.64
CA ALA A 43 -18.22 7.40 -10.44
C ALA A 43 -19.49 7.37 -9.59
N ALA A 44 -20.63 7.73 -10.20
CA ALA A 44 -21.92 7.70 -9.55
C ALA A 44 -22.43 6.27 -9.32
N ASN A 45 -21.94 5.31 -10.11
CA ASN A 45 -22.30 3.90 -9.96
C ASN A 45 -21.09 2.99 -9.74
N ALA A 46 -20.15 2.90 -10.70
CA ALA A 46 -19.00 2.01 -10.57
C ALA A 46 -17.74 2.57 -11.24
N VAL A 47 -16.57 2.28 -10.63
CA VAL A 47 -15.26 2.47 -11.27
C VAL A 47 -14.70 1.10 -11.63
N ASN A 48 -14.46 0.88 -12.92
CA ASN A 48 -13.95 -0.38 -13.46
C ASN A 48 -12.57 -0.14 -14.07
N LEU A 49 -11.54 -0.86 -13.61
CA LEU A 49 -10.20 -0.81 -14.18
C LEU A 49 -9.84 -2.14 -14.83
N VAL A 50 -10.21 -2.29 -16.09
CA VAL A 50 -10.05 -3.54 -16.82
C VAL A 50 -8.64 -3.60 -17.42
N ALA A 51 -7.87 -4.62 -17.03
CA ALA A 51 -6.56 -4.87 -17.62
C ALA A 51 -6.67 -5.07 -19.15
N SER A 52 -5.67 -4.61 -19.90
CA SER A 52 -5.47 -5.12 -21.27
C SER A 52 -5.24 -6.64 -21.16
N GLN A 53 -5.67 -7.43 -22.14
CA GLN A 53 -5.42 -8.87 -22.12
C GLN A 53 -3.91 -9.22 -22.14
N ASP A 54 -3.04 -8.24 -22.43
CA ASP A 54 -1.63 -8.28 -22.11
C ASP A 54 -1.39 -7.96 -20.63
N THR A 55 -1.18 -9.05 -19.88
CA THR A 55 -0.89 -9.08 -18.46
C THR A 55 0.40 -8.33 -18.18
N ASP A 56 0.35 -7.31 -17.32
CA ASP A 56 1.25 -7.20 -16.19
C ASP A 56 0.90 -6.00 -15.30
N LYS A 57 0.76 -6.28 -13.99
CA LYS A 57 0.79 -5.32 -12.85
C LYS A 57 -0.52 -4.61 -12.47
N THR A 58 -1.32 -5.26 -11.62
CA THR A 58 -1.99 -4.53 -10.51
C THR A 58 -0.96 -4.39 -9.38
N ARG A 59 -0.04 -3.42 -9.50
CA ARG A 59 1.04 -3.19 -8.52
C ARG A 59 0.56 -2.22 -7.45
N SER A 60 0.12 -2.75 -6.31
CA SER A 60 -0.08 -1.96 -5.08
C SER A 60 1.23 -1.93 -4.30
N GLU A 61 1.94 -0.80 -4.32
CA GLU A 61 3.18 -0.60 -3.54
C GLU A 61 2.83 0.10 -2.22
N ASN A 62 2.43 -0.66 -1.21
CA ASN A 62 2.29 -0.13 0.15
C ASN A 62 3.64 -0.24 0.88
N SER A 63 4.54 0.72 0.67
CA SER A 63 5.79 0.81 1.42
C SER A 63 5.54 1.38 2.82
N SER A 64 5.36 0.52 3.82
CA SER A 64 5.42 0.90 5.23
C SER A 64 6.86 0.78 5.73
N SER A 65 7.53 1.92 5.94
CA SER A 65 8.81 1.95 6.66
C SER A 65 8.55 1.98 8.17
N SER A 66 8.57 0.82 8.81
CA SER A 66 8.67 0.75 10.27
C SER A 66 10.12 1.02 10.68
N ALA A 67 10.38 2.24 11.16
CA ALA A 67 11.63 2.55 11.84
C ALA A 67 11.60 1.88 13.21
N SER A 68 12.19 0.70 13.32
CA SER A 68 12.44 0.04 14.60
C SER A 68 13.49 0.86 15.35
N VAL A 69 13.05 1.77 16.22
CA VAL A 69 13.93 2.40 17.20
C VAL A 69 14.45 1.29 18.11
N GLY A 70 15.77 1.10 18.09
CA GLY A 70 16.45 0.08 18.86
C GLY A 70 16.00 0.15 20.31
N ILE A 71 15.29 -0.89 20.74
CA ILE A 71 15.26 -1.21 22.14
C ILE A 71 16.69 -1.63 22.42
N CYS A 72 17.49 -0.71 22.94
CA CYS A 72 18.77 -1.04 23.54
C CYS A 72 18.49 -2.21 24.47
N LEU A 73 19.01 -3.37 24.09
CA LEU A 73 19.01 -4.56 24.92
C LEU A 73 19.81 -4.17 26.17
N LEU A 74 19.09 -3.63 27.15
CA LEU A 74 19.51 -3.18 28.48
C LEU A 74 19.92 -4.40 29.34
N TYR A 75 20.56 -5.39 28.71
CA TYR A 75 21.06 -6.63 29.26
C TYR A 75 22.55 -6.84 28.93
N THR A 76 23.31 -5.80 28.57
CA THR A 76 24.75 -5.85 28.91
C THR A 76 24.86 -5.75 30.44
N SER A 77 24.52 -6.85 31.07
CA SER A 77 24.60 -7.13 32.49
C SER A 77 26.06 -6.87 32.89
N PRO A 78 26.35 -5.89 33.75
CA PRO A 78 27.62 -5.90 34.45
C PRO A 78 27.51 -7.03 35.48
N SER A 79 27.90 -8.24 35.12
CA SER A 79 28.06 -9.35 36.07
C SER A 79 29.55 -9.67 36.22
N PRO A 80 30.21 -9.15 37.27
CA PRO A 80 31.55 -9.57 37.62
C PRO A 80 31.50 -11.02 38.14
N ARG A 81 31.93 -11.97 37.31
CA ARG A 81 32.36 -13.31 37.76
C ARG A 81 33.77 -13.57 37.27
N ASP A 82 34.67 -12.71 37.71
CA ASP A 82 35.98 -13.15 38.16
C ASP A 82 35.78 -14.05 39.38
N ALA A 83 36.04 -15.34 39.24
CA ALA A 83 36.46 -16.27 40.30
C ALA A 83 36.53 -17.71 39.73
N THR A 84 37.75 -18.26 39.70
CA THR A 84 38.09 -19.70 39.58
C THR A 84 38.06 -20.30 38.16
N LEU A 85 39.07 -20.00 37.33
CA LEU A 85 40.18 -20.95 37.16
C LEU A 85 40.41 -21.80 38.42
N SER A 86 39.75 -22.95 38.57
CA SER A 86 40.30 -24.10 39.30
C SER A 86 39.42 -25.35 39.19
N ARG A 87 39.88 -26.29 38.36
CA ARG A 87 39.65 -27.75 38.41
C ARG A 87 38.27 -28.27 37.99
N MET A 88 38.16 -28.67 36.72
CA MET A 88 37.45 -29.91 36.38
C MET A 88 38.18 -31.09 37.04
N PRO A 89 37.54 -31.95 37.85
CA PRO A 89 38.03 -33.28 38.12
C PRO A 89 37.46 -34.23 37.05
N SER A 90 38.31 -34.89 36.27
CA SER A 90 37.88 -36.10 35.56
C SER A 90 39.05 -37.04 35.36
N SER A 91 38.77 -38.28 35.71
CA SER A 91 39.63 -39.43 35.94
C SER A 91 40.18 -40.09 34.66
N ALA A 92 41.43 -40.54 34.71
CA ALA A 92 41.94 -41.80 34.18
C ALA A 92 43.31 -42.09 34.81
#